data_AF-A0A3B9T595-F1
#
_entry.id   AF-A0A3B9T595-F1
#
_cell.length_a   1.000
_cell.length_b   1.000
_cell.length_c   1.000
_cell.angle_alpha   90.00
_cell.angle_beta   90.00
_cell.angle_gamma   90.00
#
_symmetry.space_group_name_H-M   'P 1'
#
loop_
_entity.id
_entity.type
_entity.pdbx_description
1 polymer ?
#
loop_
_entity_poly.entity_id
_entity_poly.type
_entity_poly.pdbx_seq_one_letter_code
_entity_poly.pdbx_strand_id
1 'polypeptide(L)'
;DALDNPFAAIDGILDQIGTKNVLVDFHAEATSEKRAMGWYLAGRVSAVIGTHTHVQTADEEILNGKTGYLTDVGMIGGARSVLGVQVEQAIEKQRFHRPVLFSEAPAPCILNGVFLEIETKTGNCNKIDRLIIKESTNQR
;
A
#
# COMPACT_ATOMS: atom_id res chain seq x y z
N ASP A 1 1.66 -5.07 23.01
CA ASP A 1 2.69 -4.07 23.30
C ASP A 1 2.57 -2.91 22.34
N ALA A 2 3.01 -1.72 22.75
CA ALA A 2 3.12 -0.59 21.84
C ALA A 2 4.24 -0.90 20.83
N LEU A 3 4.02 -0.56 19.56
CA LEU A 3 5.05 -0.68 18.53
C LEU A 3 6.11 0.41 18.74
N ASP A 4 7.34 0.12 18.32
CA ASP A 4 8.43 1.10 18.27
C ASP A 4 8.15 2.19 17.23
N ASN A 5 8.89 3.29 17.31
CA ASN A 5 8.77 4.38 16.35
C ASN A 5 9.29 3.94 14.96
N PRO A 6 8.46 3.95 13.90
CA PRO A 6 8.85 3.46 12.58
C PRO A 6 9.95 4.31 11.91
N PHE A 7 10.05 5.60 12.24
CA PHE A 7 11.09 6.50 11.72
C PHE A 7 12.47 6.14 12.29
N ALA A 8 12.55 5.85 13.59
CA ALA A 8 13.80 5.40 14.22
C ALA A 8 14.19 4.00 13.74
N ALA A 9 13.20 3.10 13.60
CA ALA A 9 13.43 1.75 13.12
C ALA A 9 13.99 1.73 11.70
N ILE A 10 13.41 2.50 10.77
CA ILE A 10 13.86 2.49 9.37
C ILE A 10 15.27 3.08 9.22
N ASP A 11 15.66 4.06 10.03
CA ASP A 11 17.03 4.58 10.05
C ASP A 11 18.04 3.48 10.40
N GLY A 12 17.80 2.75 11.49
CA GLY A 12 18.68 1.66 11.92
C GLY A 12 18.73 0.49 10.94
N ILE A 13 17.65 0.25 10.18
CA ILE A 13 17.59 -0.74 9.10
C ILE A 13 18.42 -0.25 7.91
N LEU A 14 18.25 1.00 7.47
CA LEU A 14 18.97 1.55 6.31
C LEU A 14 20.49 1.57 6.53
N ASP A 15 20.95 1.80 7.75
CA ASP A 15 22.38 1.76 8.10
C ASP A 15 23.01 0.36 7.90
N GLN A 16 22.19 -0.70 7.88
CA GLN A 16 22.64 -2.08 7.69
C GLN A 16 22.55 -2.54 6.22
N ILE A 17 21.94 -1.74 5.35
CA ILE A 17 21.69 -2.10 3.95
C ILE A 17 22.78 -1.48 3.05
N GLY A 18 23.54 -2.33 2.37
CA GLY A 18 24.62 -1.90 1.45
C GLY A 18 24.19 -1.62 0.01
N THR A 19 22.90 -1.65 -0.31
CA THR A 19 22.37 -1.41 -1.66
C THR A 19 21.62 -0.08 -1.75
N LYS A 20 21.69 0.58 -2.92
CA LYS A 20 20.89 1.77 -3.23
C LYS A 20 19.46 1.42 -3.68
N ASN A 21 19.23 0.16 -4.04
CA ASN A 21 17.95 -0.32 -4.53
C ASN A 21 17.11 -0.81 -3.35
N VAL A 22 16.32 0.09 -2.77
CA VAL A 22 15.55 -0.17 -1.54
C VAL A 22 14.08 0.15 -1.79
N LEU A 23 13.22 -0.86 -1.60
CA LEU A 23 11.77 -0.71 -1.63
C LEU A 23 11.24 -0.83 -0.20
N VAL A 24 10.46 0.15 0.23
CA VAL A 24 9.82 0.17 1.55
C VAL A 24 8.32 -0.07 1.38
N ASP A 25 7.82 -1.16 1.92
CA ASP A 25 6.39 -1.36 2.18
C ASP A 25 6.07 -0.77 3.55
N PHE A 26 5.24 0.27 3.60
CA PHE A 26 4.84 0.91 4.84
C PHE A 26 3.37 0.63 5.16
N HIS A 27 3.16 -0.42 5.97
CA HIS A 27 1.84 -0.87 6.41
C HIS A 27 1.32 0.00 7.55
N ALA A 28 0.43 0.95 7.23
CA ALA A 28 -0.10 1.91 8.19
C ALA A 28 -1.54 2.34 7.85
N GLU A 29 -2.26 2.91 8.80
CA GLU A 29 -3.63 3.39 8.56
C GLU A 29 -3.65 4.87 8.16
N ALA A 30 -2.94 5.72 8.92
CA ALA A 30 -3.02 7.17 8.76
C ALA A 30 -2.30 7.65 7.50
N THR A 31 -3.03 8.30 6.60
CA THR A 31 -2.46 8.90 5.38
C THR A 31 -1.39 9.95 5.69
N SER A 32 -1.55 10.69 6.79
CA SER A 32 -0.55 11.66 7.26
C SER A 32 0.78 11.00 7.63
N GLU A 33 0.72 9.86 8.33
CA GLU A 33 1.91 9.09 8.72
C GLU A 33 2.61 8.51 7.49
N LYS A 34 1.84 7.98 6.54
CA LYS A 34 2.37 7.49 5.26
C LYS A 34 3.03 8.59 4.44
N ARG A 35 2.41 9.77 4.35
CA ARG A 35 2.99 10.93 3.65
C ARG A 35 4.26 11.41 4.33
N ALA A 36 4.26 11.46 5.66
CA ALA A 36 5.45 11.82 6.43
C ALA A 36 6.60 10.84 6.17
N MET A 37 6.34 9.52 6.18
CA MET A 37 7.35 8.50 5.87
C MET A 37 7.90 8.64 4.44
N GLY A 38 7.02 8.89 3.46
CA GLY A 38 7.43 9.13 2.07
C GLY A 38 8.42 10.30 1.94
N TRP A 39 8.09 11.45 2.54
CA TRP A 39 8.96 12.62 2.54
C TRP A 39 10.23 12.43 3.39
N TYR A 40 10.15 11.68 4.48
CA TYR A 40 11.28 11.38 5.34
C TYR A 40 12.35 10.52 4.64
N LEU A 41 11.92 9.60 3.78
CA LEU A 41 12.79 8.68 3.04
C LEU A 41 13.13 9.15 1.62
N ALA A 42 12.62 10.31 1.21
CA ALA A 42 12.86 10.87 -0.11
C ALA A 42 14.37 11.07 -0.37
N GLY A 43 14.88 10.46 -1.44
CA GLY A 43 16.30 10.44 -1.80
C GLY A 43 17.15 9.40 -1.05
N ARG A 44 16.59 8.67 -0.10
CA ARG A 44 17.28 7.61 0.67
C ARG A 44 16.93 6.20 0.20
N VAL A 45 15.78 6.04 -0.46
CA VAL A 45 15.26 4.76 -0.95
C VAL A 45 14.70 4.90 -2.36
N SER A 46 14.56 3.79 -3.06
CA SER A 46 14.01 3.76 -4.43
C SER A 46 12.52 4.05 -4.44
N ALA A 47 11.75 3.47 -3.52
CA ALA A 47 10.33 3.76 -3.39
C ALA A 47 9.78 3.46 -1.99
N VAL A 48 8.73 4.18 -1.61
CA VAL A 48 7.91 3.94 -0.42
C VAL A 48 6.46 3.72 -0.85
N ILE A 49 5.97 2.50 -0.68
CA ILE A 49 4.63 2.09 -1.09
C ILE A 49 3.83 1.74 0.16
N GLY A 50 2.74 2.45 0.40
CA GLY A 50 1.87 2.15 1.53
C GLY A 50 0.95 0.95 1.26
N THR A 51 0.58 0.26 2.32
CA THR A 51 -0.42 -0.84 2.35
C THR A 51 -1.33 -0.66 3.57
N HIS A 52 -2.30 -1.58 3.76
CA HIS A 52 -3.26 -1.72 4.88
C HIS A 52 -4.69 -1.32 4.55
N THR A 53 -4.94 -0.20 3.89
CA THR A 53 -6.31 0.36 3.84
C THR A 53 -7.21 -0.32 2.81
N HIS A 54 -6.63 -1.20 1.98
CA HIS A 54 -7.30 -2.00 0.95
C HIS A 54 -7.94 -1.20 -0.19
N VAL A 55 -7.74 0.12 -0.23
CA VAL A 55 -8.24 1.00 -1.29
C VAL A 55 -7.06 1.71 -1.95
N GLN A 56 -6.82 1.41 -3.22
CA GLN A 56 -5.72 2.01 -3.95
C GLN A 56 -5.92 3.53 -4.08
N THR A 57 -4.91 4.31 -3.71
CA THR A 57 -4.91 5.76 -3.87
C THR A 57 -4.54 6.18 -5.30
N ALA A 58 -4.67 7.47 -5.62
CA ALA A 58 -4.37 8.02 -6.95
C ALA A 58 -3.30 9.12 -6.88
N ASP A 59 -2.38 8.98 -5.92
CA ASP A 59 -1.32 9.93 -5.59
C ASP A 59 0.07 9.36 -5.88
N GLU A 60 0.17 8.45 -6.86
CA GLU A 60 1.45 7.98 -7.36
C GLU A 60 2.29 9.16 -7.85
N GLU A 61 3.48 9.32 -7.26
CA GLU A 61 4.39 10.40 -7.65
C GLU A 61 5.85 10.00 -7.45
N ILE A 62 6.75 10.68 -8.14
CA ILE A 62 8.19 10.59 -7.88
C ILE A 62 8.57 11.83 -7.08
N LEU A 63 8.90 11.63 -5.81
CA LEU A 63 9.29 12.68 -4.88
C LEU A 63 10.67 13.28 -5.23
N ASN A 64 10.98 14.41 -4.58
CA ASN A 64 12.33 14.99 -4.61
C ASN A 64 13.36 13.93 -4.20
N GLY A 65 14.52 13.91 -4.85
CA GLY A 65 15.51 12.84 -4.64
C GLY A 65 15.21 11.53 -5.39
N LYS A 66 14.21 11.51 -6.30
CA LYS A 66 13.89 10.39 -7.19
C LYS A 66 13.39 9.13 -6.46
N THR A 67 12.61 9.30 -5.41
CA THR A 67 11.93 8.20 -4.69
C THR A 67 10.49 8.07 -5.20
N GLY A 68 10.09 6.89 -5.65
CA GLY A 68 8.69 6.60 -6.00
C GLY A 68 7.81 6.54 -4.74
N TYR A 69 6.59 7.04 -4.81
CA TYR A 69 5.69 7.10 -3.68
C TYR A 69 4.24 6.77 -4.08
N LEU A 70 3.54 6.02 -3.22
CA LEU A 70 2.09 5.80 -3.29
C LEU A 70 1.53 5.61 -1.88
N THR A 71 0.46 6.32 -1.52
CA THR A 71 -0.12 6.24 -0.16
C THR A 71 -0.73 4.87 0.14
N ASP A 72 -1.45 4.23 -0.78
CA ASP A 72 -1.87 2.84 -0.61
C ASP A 72 -1.94 2.13 -1.95
N VAL A 73 -1.28 0.98 -2.06
CA VAL A 73 -1.32 0.15 -3.26
C VAL A 73 -2.68 -0.51 -3.47
N GLY A 74 -3.53 -0.57 -2.44
CA GLY A 74 -4.81 -1.25 -2.43
C GLY A 74 -4.70 -2.71 -2.03
N MET A 75 -5.69 -3.51 -2.43
CA MET A 75 -5.72 -4.95 -2.15
C MET A 75 -5.74 -5.81 -3.40
N ILE A 76 -5.45 -7.10 -3.21
CA ILE A 76 -5.81 -8.18 -4.13
C ILE A 76 -6.84 -9.05 -3.41
N GLY A 77 -8.07 -9.16 -3.93
CA GLY A 77 -9.14 -9.91 -3.26
C GLY A 77 -10.53 -9.69 -3.87
N GLY A 78 -11.58 -10.11 -3.17
CA GLY A 78 -12.97 -10.00 -3.65
C GLY A 78 -13.36 -8.56 -3.98
N ALA A 79 -13.64 -8.27 -5.25
CA ALA A 79 -13.91 -6.91 -5.75
C ALA A 79 -15.22 -6.32 -5.24
N ARG A 80 -16.23 -7.18 -5.04
CA ARG A 80 -17.57 -6.80 -4.55
C ARG A 80 -17.66 -7.08 -3.06
N SER A 81 -16.86 -6.36 -2.29
CA SER A 81 -16.69 -6.60 -0.85
C SER A 81 -16.51 -5.28 -0.09
N VAL A 82 -16.52 -5.36 1.23
CA VAL A 82 -16.05 -4.28 2.10
C VAL A 82 -14.65 -4.66 2.57
N LEU A 83 -13.63 -4.15 1.88
CA LEU A 83 -12.21 -4.39 2.17
C LEU A 83 -11.83 -5.88 2.23
N GLY A 84 -12.47 -6.72 1.40
CA GLY A 84 -12.25 -8.17 1.33
C GLY A 84 -13.25 -9.02 2.11
N VAL A 85 -14.10 -8.40 2.95
CA VAL A 85 -15.12 -9.08 3.76
C VAL A 85 -16.48 -9.08 3.05
N GLN A 86 -17.29 -10.13 3.25
CA GLN A 86 -18.67 -10.15 2.76
C GLN A 86 -19.46 -8.92 3.20
N VAL A 87 -20.20 -8.34 2.25
CA VAL A 87 -20.84 -7.02 2.40
C VAL A 87 -21.81 -7.02 3.58
N GLU A 88 -22.64 -8.05 3.71
CA GLU A 88 -23.66 -8.16 4.74
C GLU A 88 -23.04 -8.20 6.14
N GLN A 89 -21.94 -8.94 6.31
CA GLN A 89 -21.24 -9.07 7.58
C GLN A 89 -20.61 -7.75 8.03
N ALA A 90 -19.97 -7.04 7.10
CA ALA A 90 -19.41 -5.73 7.38
C ALA A 90 -20.51 -4.70 7.74
N ILE A 91 -21.63 -4.69 6.99
CA ILE A 91 -22.77 -3.83 7.29
C ILE A 91 -23.35 -4.14 8.67
N GLU A 92 -23.55 -5.41 9.01
CA GLU A 92 -24.06 -5.81 10.32
C GLU A 92 -23.16 -5.33 11.46
N LYS A 93 -21.84 -5.49 11.31
CA LYS A 93 -20.87 -5.03 12.29
C LYS A 93 -20.98 -3.53 12.53
N GLN A 94 -21.03 -2.73 11.46
CA GLN A 94 -21.10 -1.27 11.53
C GLN A 94 -22.46 -0.78 12.03
N ARG A 95 -23.57 -1.40 11.62
CA ARG A 95 -24.92 -0.97 11.98
C ARG A 95 -25.26 -1.32 13.42
N PHE A 96 -24.95 -2.53 13.86
CA PHE A 96 -25.41 -3.05 15.16
C PHE A 96 -24.33 -3.07 16.24
N HIS A 97 -23.07 -2.77 15.91
CA HIS A 97 -21.96 -2.71 16.85
C HIS A 97 -21.73 -4.01 17.66
N ARG A 98 -22.22 -5.14 17.16
CA ARG A 98 -22.09 -6.46 17.80
C ARG A 98 -20.91 -7.26 17.23
N PRO A 99 -20.43 -8.31 17.91
CA PRO A 99 -19.53 -9.28 17.31
C PRO A 99 -20.17 -9.94 16.08
N VAL A 100 -19.44 -10.00 14.97
CA VAL A 100 -19.82 -10.69 13.72
C VAL A 100 -18.62 -11.52 13.31
N LEU A 101 -18.84 -12.77 12.90
CA LEU A 101 -17.79 -13.59 12.30
C LEU A 101 -17.61 -13.13 10.84
N PHE A 102 -16.42 -12.64 10.51
CA PHE A 102 -16.09 -12.27 9.14
C PHE A 102 -15.67 -13.49 8.33
N SER A 103 -16.05 -13.47 7.06
CA SER A 103 -15.63 -14.41 6.04
C SER A 103 -15.26 -13.64 4.78
N GLU A 104 -14.33 -14.18 4.00
CA GLU A 104 -13.84 -13.56 2.80
C GLU A 104 -14.95 -13.49 1.74
N ALA A 105 -14.98 -12.38 1.01
CA ALA A 105 -15.85 -12.25 -0.15
C ALA A 105 -15.33 -13.13 -1.30
N PRO A 106 -16.22 -13.87 -1.99
CA PRO A 106 -15.83 -14.69 -3.14
C PRO A 106 -15.49 -13.82 -4.37
N ALA A 107 -15.15 -14.49 -5.47
CA ALA A 107 -15.00 -13.87 -6.78
C ALA A 107 -16.25 -13.03 -7.19
N PRO A 108 -16.11 -12.01 -8.06
CA PRO A 108 -14.92 -11.67 -8.85
C PRO A 108 -13.83 -10.98 -8.04
N CYS A 109 -12.56 -11.17 -8.43
CA CYS A 109 -11.43 -10.52 -7.77
C CYS A 109 -11.01 -9.21 -8.44
N ILE A 110 -10.42 -8.32 -7.65
CA ILE A 110 -9.64 -7.16 -8.10
C ILE A 110 -8.18 -7.39 -7.72
N LEU A 111 -7.26 -7.01 -8.61
CA LEU A 111 -5.84 -6.91 -8.33
C LEU A 111 -5.45 -5.45 -8.45
N ASN A 112 -4.98 -4.89 -7.35
CA ASN A 112 -4.28 -3.62 -7.33
C ASN A 112 -2.78 -3.86 -7.14
N GLY A 113 -1.97 -3.07 -7.82
CA GLY A 113 -0.51 -3.14 -7.76
C GLY A 113 0.12 -1.83 -8.19
N VAL A 114 1.45 -1.78 -8.15
CA VAL A 114 2.24 -0.65 -8.65
C VAL A 114 3.37 -1.17 -9.51
N PHE A 115 3.57 -0.55 -10.67
CA PHE A 115 4.71 -0.78 -11.55
C PHE A 115 5.76 0.30 -11.26
N LEU A 116 7.01 -0.12 -11.04
CA LEU A 116 8.14 0.74 -10.76
C LEU A 116 9.27 0.46 -11.73
N GLU A 117 9.85 1.51 -12.30
CA GLU A 117 11.11 1.45 -13.04
C GLU A 117 12.22 2.08 -12.20
N ILE A 118 13.19 1.28 -11.76
CA ILE A 118 14.30 1.71 -10.90
C ILE A 118 15.62 1.59 -11.66
N GLU A 119 16.40 2.67 -11.69
CA GLU A 119 17.76 2.67 -12.23
C GLU A 119 18.73 1.99 -11.25
N THR A 120 19.18 0.79 -11.60
CA THR A 120 19.95 -0.10 -10.71
C THR A 120 21.24 0.51 -10.15
N LYS A 121 21.91 1.41 -10.89
CA LYS A 121 23.17 2.03 -10.45
C LYS A 121 22.97 3.13 -9.41
N THR A 122 21.86 3.85 -9.49
CA THR A 122 21.58 5.01 -8.64
C THR A 122 20.57 4.70 -7.55
N GLY A 123 19.70 3.71 -7.76
CA GLY A 123 18.53 3.45 -6.93
C GLY A 123 17.35 4.37 -7.25
N ASN A 124 17.45 5.23 -8.26
CA ASN A 124 16.42 6.22 -8.57
C ASN A 124 15.20 5.58 -9.22
N CYS A 125 14.01 5.97 -8.77
CA CYS A 125 12.77 5.70 -9.49
C CYS A 125 12.62 6.67 -10.66
N ASN A 126 12.50 6.10 -11.87
CA ASN A 126 12.28 6.84 -13.11
C ASN A 126 10.81 6.86 -13.52
N LYS A 127 10.05 5.84 -13.09
CA LYS A 127 8.64 5.67 -13.44
C LYS A 127 7.88 4.97 -12.33
N ILE A 128 6.65 5.43 -12.10
CA ILE A 128 5.67 4.81 -11.22
C ILE A 128 4.29 4.86 -11.91
N ASP A 129 3.65 3.70 -12.07
CA ASP A 129 2.27 3.61 -12.59
C ASP A 129 1.45 2.68 -11.68
N ARG A 130 0.19 3.06 -11.41
CA ARG A 130 -0.75 2.14 -10.76
C ARG A 130 -1.20 1.05 -11.73
N LEU A 131 -1.37 -0.15 -11.20
CA LEU A 131 -1.97 -1.29 -11.88
C LEU A 131 -3.30 -1.60 -11.22
N ILE A 132 -4.38 -1.66 -12.02
CA ILE A 132 -5.70 -2.11 -11.59
C ILE A 132 -6.19 -3.12 -12.63
N ILE A 133 -6.34 -4.38 -12.20
CA ILE A 133 -6.92 -5.45 -13.02
C ILE A 133 -8.20 -5.89 -12.33
N LYS A 134 -9.33 -5.75 -13.03
CA LYS A 134 -10.63 -6.19 -12.55
C LYS A 134 -11.02 -7.43 -13.33
N GLU A 135 -11.39 -8.50 -12.63
CA GLU A 135 -11.96 -9.66 -13.29
C GLU A 135 -13.29 -9.27 -13.97
N SER A 136 -13.36 -9.49 -15.28
CA SER A 136 -14.55 -9.23 -16.08
C SER A 136 -15.65 -10.21 -15.68
N THR A 137 -16.64 -9.78 -14.92
CA THR A 137 -17.89 -10.55 -14.84
C THR A 137 -18.62 -10.40 -16.16
N ASN A 138 -18.68 -11.47 -16.96
CA ASN A 138 -19.65 -11.64 -18.05
C ASN A 138 -21.08 -11.75 -17.46
N GLN A 139 -21.55 -10.68 -16.84
CA GLN A 139 -22.96 -10.52 -16.47
C GLN A 139 -23.42 -9.19 -17.06
N ARG A 140 -23.95 -9.28 -18.28
CA ARG A 140 -24.94 -8.33 -18.78
C ARG A 140 -26.24 -8.53 -18.02
#